data_AF-M3CQS9-F1
#
_entry.id   AF-M3CQS9-F1
#
_cell.length_a   1.000
_cell.length_b   1.000
_cell.length_c   1.000
_cell.angle_alpha   90.00
_cell.angle_beta   90.00
_cell.angle_gamma   90.00
#
_symmetry.space_group_name_H-M   'P 1'
#
loop_
_entity.id
_entity.type
_entity.pdbx_description
1 polymer ?
#
loop_
_entity_poly.entity_id
_entity_poly.type
_entity_poly.pdbx_seq_one_letter_code
_entity_poly.pdbx_strand_id
1 'polypeptide(L)' 'MLGLVKATKKEEIRKSSEECSEDRSKFCKFVIPGGGRILRCLMNHESSLSISCKEMIKRHLP' A
#
# COMPACT_ATOMS: atom_id res chain seq x y z
N MET A 1 14.21 -22.39 15.35
CA MET A 1 14.16 -21.78 14.01
C MET A 1 12.72 -21.44 13.64
N LEU A 2 12.11 -20.43 14.26
CA LEU A 2 10.90 -19.74 13.79
C LEU A 2 10.86 -18.42 14.55
N GLY A 3 11.51 -17.41 13.98
CA GLY A 3 11.48 -16.06 14.52
C GLY A 3 10.06 -15.52 14.42
N LEU A 4 9.37 -15.49 15.55
CA LEU A 4 8.17 -14.69 15.74
C LEU A 4 8.54 -13.23 15.49
N VAL A 5 8.42 -12.78 14.24
CA VAL A 5 8.49 -11.36 13.89
C VAL A 5 7.24 -10.72 14.50
N LYS A 6 7.40 -10.22 15.71
CA LYS A 6 6.39 -9.51 16.49
C LYS A 6 5.95 -8.29 15.69
N ALA A 7 4.69 -8.29 15.25
CA ALA A 7 4.03 -7.17 14.62
C ALA A 7 4.09 -5.94 15.55
N THR A 8 5.15 -5.16 15.42
CA THR A 8 5.22 -3.82 15.98
C THR A 8 4.57 -2.89 14.97
N LYS A 9 3.79 -1.89 15.40
CA LYS A 9 3.03 -0.95 14.54
C LYS A 9 3.83 -0.31 13.38
N LYS A 10 5.16 -0.35 13.47
CA LYS A 10 6.14 0.09 12.46
C LYS A 10 6.28 -0.87 11.27
N GLU A 11 6.02 -2.15 11.47
CA GLU A 11 6.05 -3.21 10.45
C GLU A 11 4.77 -3.22 9.62
N GLU A 12 3.61 -2.89 10.20
CA GLU A 12 2.36 -2.76 9.44
C GLU A 12 2.40 -1.64 8.40
N ILE A 13 3.01 -0.49 8.70
CA ILE A 13 3.15 0.60 7.72
C ILE A 13 4.14 0.24 6.60
N ARG A 14 5.21 -0.51 6.92
CA ARG A 14 6.15 -0.97 5.88
C ARG A 14 5.50 -2.02 5.00
N LYS A 15 4.77 -2.96 5.61
CA LYS A 15 4.03 -4.02 4.92
C LYS A 15 2.89 -3.46 4.08
N SER A 16 2.20 -2.42 4.56
CA SER A 16 1.14 -1.75 3.78
C SER A 16 1.70 -1.05 2.54
N SER A 17 2.90 -0.46 2.64
CA SER A 17 3.60 0.09 1.47
C SER A 17 4.12 -0.98 0.51
N GLU A 18 4.44 -2.18 1.01
CA GLU A 18 4.88 -3.33 0.20
C GLU A 18 3.70 -3.97 -0.55
N GLU A 19 2.54 -4.12 0.09
CA GLU A 19 1.31 -4.70 -0.48
C GLU A 19 0.83 -3.96 -1.74
N CYS A 20 1.17 -2.68 -1.88
CA CYS A 20 0.86 -1.85 -3.04
C CYS A 20 2.07 -1.50 -3.91
N SER A 21 3.25 -2.07 -3.67
CA SER A 21 4.48 -1.67 -4.35
C SER A 21 4.40 -1.89 -5.87
N GLU A 22 3.91 -3.06 -6.30
CA GLU A 22 3.74 -3.40 -7.71
C GLU A 22 2.69 -2.51 -8.38
N ASP A 23 1.53 -2.35 -7.74
CA ASP A 23 0.45 -1.49 -8.26
C ASP A 23 0.89 -0.02 -8.33
N ARG A 24 1.62 0.47 -7.33
CA ARG A 24 2.20 1.81 -7.34
C ARG A 24 3.18 1.99 -8.50
N SER A 25 4.03 1.00 -8.78
CA SER A 25 4.96 1.04 -9.90
C SER A 25 4.22 1.01 -11.24
N LYS A 26 3.14 0.23 -11.33
CA LYS A 26 2.34 0.09 -12.55
C LYS A 26 1.52 1.34 -12.88
N PHE A 27 0.82 1.90 -11.88
CA PHE A 27 -0.16 2.97 -12.08
C PHE A 27 0.35 4.35 -11.66
N CYS A 28 1.20 4.42 -10.63
CA CYS A 28 1.55 5.67 -9.95
C CYS A 28 3.04 6.03 -10.05
N LYS A 29 3.80 5.47 -11.00
CA LYS A 29 5.26 5.68 -11.11
C LYS A 29 5.70 7.13 -11.26
N PHE A 30 4.86 7.96 -11.88
CA PHE A 30 5.14 9.39 -12.10
C PHE A 30 4.51 10.30 -11.05
N VAL A 31 3.81 9.72 -10.07
CA VAL A 31 3.23 10.50 -8.99
C VAL A 31 4.32 10.83 -8.00
N ILE A 32 4.57 12.12 -7.82
CA ILE A 32 5.52 12.60 -6.82
C ILE A 32 5.03 12.11 -5.45
N PRO A 33 5.89 11.51 -4.61
CA PRO A 33 5.53 11.10 -3.25
C PRO A 33 5.19 12.29 -2.33
N GLY A 34 4.48 12.01 -1.23
CA GLY A 34 4.10 13.00 -0.21
C GLY A 34 2.64 13.45 -0.30
N GLY A 35 2.11 13.95 0.83
CA GLY A 35 0.76 14.52 0.93
C GLY A 35 -0.38 13.57 0.53
N GLY A 36 -0.19 12.25 0.67
CA GLY A 36 -1.21 11.26 0.28
C GLY A 36 -1.44 11.11 -1.22
N ARG A 37 -0.62 11.73 -2.10
CA ARG A 37 -0.83 11.68 -3.56
C ARG A 37 -0.78 10.26 -4.14
N ILE A 38 0.11 9.42 -3.62
CA ILE A 38 0.19 8.00 -4.02
C ILE A 38 -1.09 7.26 -3.66
N LEU A 39 -1.61 7.46 -2.44
CA LEU A 39 -2.85 6.84 -2.00
C LEU A 39 -4.03 7.28 -2.89
N ARG A 40 -4.13 8.58 -3.20
CA ARG A 40 -5.14 9.09 -4.14
C ARG A 40 -5.03 8.46 -5.52
N CYS A 41 -3.80 8.33 -6.05
CA CYS A 41 -3.58 7.67 -7.33
C CYS A 41 -4.04 6.21 -7.29
N LEU A 42 -3.69 5.45 -6.25
CA LEU A 42 -4.12 4.07 -6.10
C LEU A 42 -5.65 3.98 -6.01
N MET A 43 -6.32 4.85 -5.25
CA MET A 43 -7.79 4.90 -5.19
C MET A 43 -8.44 5.13 -6.56
N ASN A 44 -7.87 6.00 -7.40
CA ASN A 44 -8.39 6.22 -8.76
C ASN A 44 -8.28 4.97 -9.65
N HIS A 45 -7.37 4.07 -9.31
CA HIS A 45 -7.17 2.79 -9.99
C HIS A 45 -7.72 1.60 -9.19
N GLU A 46 -8.55 1.83 -8.17
CA GLU A 46 -8.97 0.81 -7.20
C GLU A 46 -9.42 -0.47 -7.88
N SER A 47 -10.28 -0.41 -8.90
CA SER A 47 -10.79 -1.58 -9.63
C SER A 47 -9.68 -2.46 -10.25
N SER A 48 -8.55 -1.85 -10.64
CA SER A 48 -7.42 -2.46 -11.34
C SER A 48 -6.26 -2.87 -10.44
N LEU A 49 -6.33 -2.55 -9.14
CA LEU A 49 -5.32 -2.95 -8.16
C LEU A 49 -5.39 -4.45 -7.85
N SER A 50 -4.25 -4.98 -7.38
CA SER A 50 -4.18 -6.29 -6.74
C SER A 50 -5.13 -6.39 -5.54
N ILE A 51 -5.53 -7.62 -5.21
CA ILE A 51 -6.40 -7.89 -4.05
C ILE A 51 -5.72 -7.42 -2.75
N SER A 52 -4.43 -7.68 -2.58
CA SER A 52 -3.66 -7.24 -1.42
C SER A 52 -3.67 -5.72 -1.26
N CYS A 53 -3.46 -4.98 -2.35
CA CYS A 53 -3.44 -3.53 -2.29
C CYS A 53 -4.83 -2.92 -2.02
N LYS A 54 -5.90 -3.52 -2.58
CA LYS A 54 -7.30 -3.12 -2.25
C LYS A 54 -7.59 -3.26 -0.77
N GLU A 55 -7.27 -4.43 -0.19
CA GLU A 55 -7.49 -4.68 1.23
C GLU A 55 -6.62 -3.79 2.12
N MET A 56 -5.41 -3.46 1.68
CA MET A 56 -4.56 -2.46 2.34
C MET A 56 -5.24 -1.09 2.40
N ILE A 57 -5.70 -0.59 1.25
CA ILE A 57 -6.33 0.72 1.12
C ILE A 57 -7.60 0.80 1.95
N LYS A 58 -8.45 -0.24 1.93
CA LYS A 58 -9.65 -0.33 2.77
C LYS A 58 -9.33 -0.26 4.27
N ARG A 59 -8.24 -0.89 4.73
CA ARG A 59 -7.83 -0.85 6.14
C ARG A 59 -7.35 0.52 6.61
N HIS A 60 -6.95 1.39 5.70
CA HIS A 60 -6.31 2.68 6.00
C HIS A 60 -7.09 3.90 5.47
N LEU A 61 -8.22 3.68 4.82
CA LEU A 61 -9.19 4.73 4.50
C LEU A 61 -9.90 5.16 5.79
N PRO A 62 -10.01 6.47 6.08
CA PRO A 62 -10.91 6.97 7.11
C PRO A 62 -12.38 6.72 6.77
#